data_AF-A0A0Q2UCA3-F1
#
_entry.id   AF-A0A0Q2UCA3-F1
#
_cell.length_a   1.000
_cell.length_b   1.000
_cell.length_c   1.000
_cell.angle_alpha   90.00
_cell.angle_beta   90.00
_cell.angle_gamma   90.00
#
_symmetry.space_group_name_H-M   'P 1'
#
loop_
_entity.id
_entity.type
_entity.pdbx_description
1 polymer ?
#
loop_
_entity_poly.entity_id
_entity_poly.type
_entity_poly.pdbx_seq_one_letter_code
_entity_poly.pdbx_strand_id
1 'polypeptide(L)'
;MRIDGTDRYRLTGPVMWEIGVKGSGLWVSVPRGRGFDVSVPRGLHWAVSPHDPRYLKAAALHDDLLARGWDRVTAGAVFHDALRADGVGPVRRLAMLLAVILWRWS
;
A
#
# COMPACT_ATOMS: atom_id res chain seq x y z
N MET A 1 9.53 8.85 -3.80
CA MET A 1 10.01 10.23 -3.60
C MET A 1 8.87 11.05 -3.01
N ARG A 2 9.09 11.75 -1.90
CA ARG A 2 8.10 12.67 -1.34
C ARG A 2 7.94 13.88 -2.27
N ILE A 3 6.72 14.36 -2.45
CA ILE A 3 6.48 15.63 -3.15
C ILE A 3 6.64 16.74 -2.10
N ASP A 4 7.61 17.65 -2.32
CA ASP A 4 7.97 18.70 -1.37
C ASP A 4 6.74 19.45 -0.83
N GLY A 5 6.68 19.61 0.50
CA GLY A 5 5.59 20.31 1.18
C GLY A 5 4.28 19.54 1.38
N THR A 6 4.19 18.25 0.99
CA THR A 6 2.97 17.43 1.15
C THR A 6 3.25 16.06 1.77
N ASP A 7 2.22 15.34 2.23
CA ASP A 7 2.30 13.93 2.65
C ASP A 7 2.11 12.94 1.48
N ARG A 8 2.17 13.45 0.24
CA ARG A 8 2.04 12.64 -0.98
C ARG A 8 3.40 12.13 -1.45
N TYR A 9 3.36 10.92 -1.99
CA TYR A 9 4.54 10.25 -2.53
C TYR A 9 4.36 9.97 -4.02
N ARG A 10 5.48 9.93 -4.73
CA ARG A 10 5.57 9.55 -6.13
C ARG A 10 6.49 8.35 -6.27
N LEU A 11 6.03 7.32 -6.98
CA LEU A 11 6.87 6.18 -7.33
C LEU A 11 8.04 6.61 -8.22
N THR A 12 9.26 6.25 -7.82
CA THR A 12 10.50 6.55 -8.55
C THR A 12 10.80 5.54 -9.65
N GLY A 13 10.23 4.33 -9.55
CA GLY A 13 10.29 3.27 -10.56
C GLY A 13 8.97 2.49 -10.62
N PRO A 14 8.75 1.67 -11.67
CA PRO A 14 7.57 0.83 -11.76
C PRO A 14 7.58 -0.24 -10.66
N VAL A 15 6.41 -0.53 -10.11
CA VAL A 15 6.22 -1.65 -9.17
C VAL A 15 5.45 -2.74 -9.89
N MET A 16 6.02 -3.93 -9.97
CA MET A 16 5.33 -5.12 -10.46
C MET A 16 5.01 -6.03 -9.29
N TRP A 17 3.76 -6.47 -9.20
CA TRP A 17 3.26 -7.33 -8.14
C TRP A 17 2.42 -8.45 -8.71
N GLU A 18 2.62 -9.67 -8.22
CA GLU A 18 1.85 -10.83 -8.61
C GLU A 18 0.81 -11.11 -7.52
N ILE A 19 -0.47 -11.23 -7.92
CA ILE A 19 -1.58 -11.33 -6.97
C ILE A 19 -1.71 -12.76 -6.45
N GLY A 20 -1.90 -12.88 -5.13
CA GLY A 20 -2.38 -14.08 -4.44
C GLY A 20 -1.28 -15.09 -4.14
N VAL A 21 -0.52 -15.50 -5.15
CA VAL A 21 0.61 -16.42 -4.99
C VAL A 21 1.65 -16.17 -6.06
N LYS A 22 2.92 -16.40 -5.72
CA LYS A 22 4.01 -16.38 -6.70
C LYS A 22 3.77 -17.46 -7.77
N GLY A 23 3.84 -17.07 -9.04
CA GLY A 23 3.51 -17.91 -10.19
C GLY A 23 2.02 -17.97 -10.55
N SER A 24 1.16 -17.11 -9.98
CA SER A 24 -0.26 -17.05 -10.37
C SER A 24 -0.47 -16.53 -11.79
N GLY A 25 0.49 -15.80 -12.37
CA GLY A 25 0.36 -15.15 -13.67
C GLY A 25 -0.51 -13.88 -13.67
N LEU A 26 -1.10 -13.52 -12.52
CA LEU A 26 -1.93 -12.32 -12.36
C LEU A 26 -1.06 -11.14 -11.92
N TRP A 27 -0.63 -10.34 -12.88
CA TRP A 27 0.27 -9.21 -12.64
C TRP A 27 -0.47 -7.88 -12.52
N VAL A 28 -0.10 -7.11 -11.50
CA VAL A 28 -0.42 -5.70 -11.34
C VAL A 28 0.85 -4.89 -11.48
N SER A 29 0.84 -3.92 -12.36
CA SER A 29 1.94 -2.99 -12.57
C SER A 29 1.53 -1.57 -12.22
N VAL A 30 2.15 -0.97 -11.21
CA VAL A 30 1.96 0.46 -10.92
C VAL A 30 3.02 1.25 -11.69
N PRO A 31 2.63 2.17 -12.59
CA PRO A 31 3.58 2.90 -13.42
C PRO A 31 4.44 3.86 -12.59
N ARG A 32 5.67 4.09 -13.06
CA ARG A 32 6.54 5.14 -12.52
C ARG A 32 5.81 6.49 -12.55
N GLY A 33 6.01 7.31 -11.53
CA GLY A 33 5.41 8.64 -11.47
C GLY A 33 3.99 8.67 -10.91
N ARG A 34 3.37 7.51 -10.63
CA ARG A 34 2.09 7.45 -9.92
C ARG A 34 2.21 8.13 -8.56
N GLY A 35 1.36 9.12 -8.34
CA GLY A 35 1.15 9.74 -7.03
C GLY A 35 0.27 8.83 -6.18
N PHE A 36 0.68 8.59 -4.94
CA PHE A 36 -0.11 7.85 -3.95
C PHE A 36 -0.04 8.57 -2.61
N ASP A 37 -1.06 8.36 -1.79
CA ASP A 37 -1.13 8.90 -0.44
C ASP A 37 -0.90 7.77 0.57
N VAL A 38 -0.14 8.07 1.62
CA VAL A 38 0.07 7.12 2.70
C VAL A 38 -1.01 7.39 3.73
N SER A 39 -2.18 6.80 3.50
CA SER A 39 -3.34 6.88 4.40
C SER A 39 -3.13 6.02 5.65
N VAL A 40 -2.09 6.32 6.44
CA VAL A 40 -1.89 5.73 7.78
C VAL A 40 -2.65 6.61 8.78
N PRO A 41 -3.51 6.06 9.65
CA PRO A 41 -4.16 6.85 10.67
C PRO A 41 -3.11 7.52 11.56
N ARG A 42 -3.28 8.81 11.90
CA ARG A 42 -2.38 9.52 12.83
C ARG A 42 -2.18 8.75 14.15
N GLY A 43 -3.24 8.11 14.63
CA GLY A 43 -3.21 7.24 15.82
C GLY A 43 -2.38 5.97 15.66
N LEU A 44 -1.91 5.63 14.47
CA LEU A 44 -1.02 4.52 14.17
C LEU A 44 0.41 4.98 13.81
N HIS A 45 0.67 6.30 13.70
CA HIS A 45 1.99 6.83 13.37
C HIS A 45 3.08 6.46 14.39
N TRP A 46 2.70 6.19 15.64
CA TRP A 46 3.64 5.73 16.68
C TRP A 46 4.11 4.29 16.49
N ALA A 47 3.32 3.46 15.81
CA ALA A 47 3.61 2.04 15.57
C ALA A 47 4.08 1.76 14.13
N VAL A 48 3.66 2.62 13.19
CA VAL A 48 3.92 2.50 11.75
C VAL A 48 4.47 3.83 11.27
N SER A 49 5.74 3.84 10.86
CA SER A 49 6.33 5.03 10.24
C SER A 49 5.78 5.17 8.81
N PRO A 50 5.12 6.28 8.46
CA PRO A 50 4.61 6.51 7.10
C PRO A 50 5.75 6.67 6.08
N HIS A 51 7.00 6.80 6.52
CA HIS A 51 8.19 6.90 5.68
C HIS A 51 8.89 5.56 5.44
N ASP A 52 8.44 4.47 6.06
CA ASP A 52 9.04 3.15 5.87
C ASP A 52 8.73 2.65 4.44
N PRO A 53 9.77 2.36 3.62
CA PRO A 53 9.61 2.00 2.21
C PRO A 53 8.71 0.77 1.99
N ARG A 54 8.58 -0.12 2.98
CA ARG A 54 7.71 -1.31 2.92
C ARG A 54 6.24 -0.90 2.84
N TYR A 55 5.85 0.10 3.63
CA TYR A 55 4.49 0.63 3.62
C TYR A 55 4.25 1.53 2.41
N LEU A 56 5.27 2.26 1.93
CA LEU A 56 5.16 3.07 0.71
C LEU A 56 4.83 2.21 -0.52
N LYS A 57 5.52 1.09 -0.69
CA LYS A 57 5.27 0.15 -1.80
C LYS A 57 3.87 -0.44 -1.72
N ALA A 58 3.47 -0.91 -0.53
CA ALA A 58 2.14 -1.48 -0.32
C ALA A 58 1.03 -0.43 -0.54
N ALA A 59 1.21 0.80 -0.04
CA ALA A 59 0.25 1.90 -0.23
C ALA A 59 0.10 2.28 -1.71
N ALA A 60 1.20 2.33 -2.46
CA ALA A 60 1.14 2.59 -3.90
C ALA A 60 0.33 1.52 -4.66
N LEU A 61 0.46 0.23 -4.29
CA LEU A 61 -0.36 -0.84 -4.86
C LEU A 61 -1.83 -0.68 -4.50
N HIS A 62 -2.12 -0.42 -3.22
CA HIS A 62 -3.48 -0.25 -2.72
C HIS A 62 -4.22 0.89 -3.42
N ASP A 63 -3.63 2.09 -3.45
CA ASP A 63 -4.24 3.28 -4.06
C ASP A 63 -4.43 3.12 -5.56
N ASP A 64 -3.49 2.47 -6.23
CA ASP A 64 -3.60 2.20 -7.65
C ASP A 64 -4.71 1.18 -7.96
N LEU A 65 -4.87 0.13 -7.15
CA LEU A 65 -5.97 -0.83 -7.27
C LEU A 65 -7.34 -0.16 -7.02
N LEU A 66 -7.45 0.67 -5.99
CA LEU A 66 -8.66 1.46 -5.75
C LEU A 66 -8.99 2.38 -6.92
N ALA A 67 -7.99 3.05 -7.50
CA ALA A 67 -8.18 3.92 -8.65
C ALA A 67 -8.58 3.16 -9.92
N ARG A 68 -8.21 1.87 -10.03
CA ARG A 68 -8.68 0.95 -11.09
C ARG A 68 -10.09 0.42 -10.85
N GLY A 69 -10.74 0.79 -9.74
CA GLY A 69 -12.09 0.35 -9.40
C GLY A 69 -12.16 -1.02 -8.72
N TRP A 70 -11.04 -1.54 -8.21
CA TRP A 70 -11.06 -2.76 -7.40
C TRP A 70 -11.79 -2.51 -6.09
N ASP A 71 -12.45 -3.54 -5.57
CA ASP A 71 -13.06 -3.43 -4.26
C ASP A 71 -11.98 -3.29 -3.17
N ARG A 72 -12.36 -2.62 -2.08
CA ARG A 72 -11.43 -2.28 -1.01
C ARG A 72 -10.89 -3.51 -0.28
N VAL A 73 -11.66 -4.58 -0.19
CA VAL A 73 -11.24 -5.80 0.52
C VAL A 73 -10.13 -6.48 -0.30
N THR A 74 -10.32 -6.58 -1.61
CA THR A 74 -9.30 -7.15 -2.51
C THR A 74 -8.06 -6.27 -2.58
N ALA A 75 -8.21 -4.94 -2.68
CA ALA A 75 -7.08 -4.02 -2.61
C ALA A 75 -6.32 -4.14 -1.26
N GLY A 76 -7.06 -4.26 -0.15
CA GLY A 76 -6.52 -4.49 1.19
C GLY A 76 -5.79 -5.84 1.32
N ALA A 77 -6.29 -6.89 0.68
CA ALA A 77 -5.63 -8.19 0.65
C ALA A 77 -4.26 -8.12 -0.05
N VAL A 78 -4.18 -7.45 -1.20
CA VAL A 78 -2.91 -7.21 -1.92
C VAL A 78 -1.95 -6.37 -1.09
N PHE A 79 -2.44 -5.32 -0.43
CA PHE A 79 -1.65 -4.51 0.51
C PHE A 79 -1.05 -5.35 1.64
N HIS A 80 -1.86 -6.19 2.27
CA HIS A 80 -1.42 -7.06 3.36
C HIS A 80 -0.42 -8.13 2.89
N ASP A 81 -0.59 -8.65 1.68
CA ASP A 81 0.38 -9.59 1.09
C ASP A 81 1.72 -8.90 0.75
N ALA A 82 1.68 -7.67 0.23
CA ALA A 82 2.90 -6.89 0.00
C ALA A 82 3.68 -6.64 1.30
N LEU A 83 3.00 -6.24 2.39
CA LEU A 83 3.63 -6.09 3.70
C LEU A 83 4.19 -7.42 4.25
N ARG A 84 3.55 -8.55 3.94
CA ARG A 84 4.01 -9.89 4.35
C ARG A 84 5.35 -10.19 3.69
N ALA A 85 5.44 -9.99 2.38
CA ALA A 85 6.64 -10.25 1.61
C ALA A 85 7.80 -9.35 2.04
N ASP A 86 7.51 -8.11 2.44
CA ASP A 86 8.50 -7.16 2.94
C ASP A 86 8.84 -7.38 4.44
N GLY A 87 8.36 -8.48 5.05
CA GLY A 87 8.77 -8.92 6.39
C GLY A 87 8.15 -8.13 7.55
N VAL A 88 7.02 -7.47 7.34
CA VAL A 88 6.30 -6.79 8.43
C VAL A 88 5.64 -7.84 9.34
N GLY A 89 5.87 -7.69 10.65
CA GLY A 89 5.33 -8.59 11.66
C GLY A 89 3.80 -8.69 11.66
N PRO A 90 3.23 -9.84 12.05
CA PRO A 90 1.81 -10.16 11.84
C PRO A 90 0.85 -9.16 12.52
N VAL A 91 1.16 -8.70 13.73
CA VAL A 91 0.33 -7.75 14.48
C VAL A 91 0.22 -6.41 13.76
N ARG A 92 1.36 -5.86 13.30
CA ARG A 92 1.38 -4.58 12.56
C ARG A 92 0.64 -4.70 11.25
N ARG A 93 0.79 -5.84 10.57
CA ARG A 93 0.12 -6.13 9.30
C ARG A 93 -1.40 -6.20 9.45
N LEU A 94 -1.89 -6.85 10.50
CA LEU A 94 -3.32 -6.91 10.80
C LEU A 94 -3.88 -5.54 11.17
N ALA A 95 -3.19 -4.78 12.02
CA ALA A 95 -3.59 -3.43 12.38
C ALA A 95 -3.72 -2.53 11.15
N MET A 96 -2.75 -2.61 10.23
CA MET A 96 -2.79 -1.86 8.98
C MET A 96 -3.88 -2.34 8.02
N LEU A 97 -4.10 -3.66 7.90
CA LEU A 97 -5.19 -4.21 7.09
C LEU A 97 -6.55 -3.70 7.57
N LEU A 98 -6.79 -3.72 8.88
CA LEU A 98 -8.01 -3.20 9.48
C LEU A 98 -8.14 -1.69 9.24
N ALA A 99 -7.05 -0.94 9.35
CA ALA A 99 -7.06 0.49 9.06
C ALA A 99 -7.48 0.78 7.62
N VAL A 100 -6.91 0.09 6.62
CA VAL A 100 -7.22 0.37 5.19
C VAL A 100 -8.59 -0.14 4.77
N ILE A 101 -9.11 -1.19 5.40
CA ILE A 101 -10.45 -1.72 5.11
C ILE A 101 -11.54 -0.85 5.76
N LEU A 102 -11.37 -0.49 7.04
CA LEU A 102 -12.42 0.16 7.84
C LEU A 102 -12.43 1.68 7.67
N TRP A 103 -11.27 2.31 7.46
CA TRP A 103 -11.19 3.77 7.38
C TRP A 103 -11.19 4.26 5.93
N ARG A 104 -12.24 5.00 5.57
CA ARG A 104 -12.28 5.82 4.36
C ARG A 104 -11.71 7.20 4.71
N TRP A 105 -10.60 7.58 4.10
CA TRP A 105 -10.20 8.98 4.01
C TRP A 105 -10.72 9.53 2.68
N SER A 106 -11.58 10.56 2.75
CA SER A 106 -12.10 11.31 1.59
C SER A 106 -11.21 12.49 1.27
#